data_AF-A0ABC9R1C7-F1
#
_entry.id   AF-A0ABC9R1C7-F1
#
_cell.length_a   1.000
_cell.length_b   1.000
_cell.length_c   1.000
_cell.angle_alpha   90.00
_cell.angle_beta   90.00
_cell.angle_gamma   90.00
#
_symmetry.space_group_name_H-M   'P 1'
#
loop_
_entity.id
_entity.type
_entity.pdbx_description
1 polymer ?
#
loop_
_entity_poly.entity_id
_entity_poly.type
_entity_poly.pdbx_seq_one_letter_code
_entity_poly.pdbx_strand_id
1 'polypeptide(L)'
;MGKKIYEFEAEILEYDEPYIVSVGCEMKQGYTAATYMLEEDEEGTSLTLIVEFEPKNFLYKIMYKLTGWMTRGIYMGEMERLAACVDAVYSQKKGL
;
A
#
# COMPACT_ATOMS: atom_id res chain seq x y z
N MET A 1 -9.20 -5.84 24.63
CA MET A 1 -9.77 -4.77 23.78
C MET A 1 -9.66 -5.23 22.33
N GLY A 2 -10.77 -5.37 21.61
CA GLY A 2 -10.77 -5.92 20.24
C GLY A 2 -10.20 -4.93 19.23
N LYS A 3 -9.42 -5.43 18.27
CA LYS A 3 -8.94 -4.63 17.13
C LYS A 3 -10.15 -4.25 16.27
N LYS A 4 -10.30 -2.97 15.95
CA LYS A 4 -11.36 -2.51 15.06
C LYS A 4 -11.01 -2.89 13.62
N ILE A 5 -11.90 -3.61 12.95
CA ILE A 5 -11.79 -3.99 11.55
C ILE A 5 -12.54 -2.95 10.72
N TYR A 6 -11.92 -2.52 9.62
CA TYR A 6 -12.53 -1.64 8.63
C TYR A 6 -12.54 -2.39 7.30
N GLU A 7 -13.70 -2.38 6.64
CA GLU A 7 -13.90 -3.01 5.34
C GLU A 7 -14.31 -1.93 4.35
N PHE A 8 -13.75 -2.01 3.15
CA PHE A 8 -14.03 -1.07 2.08
C PHE A 8 -14.13 -1.84 0.76
N GLU A 9 -15.00 -1.38 -0.12
CA GLU A 9 -15.06 -1.86 -1.50
C GLU A 9 -13.93 -1.21 -2.30
N ALA A 10 -13.14 -2.04 -2.97
CA ALA A 10 -12.02 -1.60 -3.78
C ALA A 10 -12.15 -2.15 -5.20
N GLU A 11 -11.67 -1.37 -6.15
CA GLU A 11 -11.64 -1.70 -7.58
C GLU A 11 -10.20 -1.77 -8.07
N ILE A 12 -9.95 -2.65 -9.06
CA ILE A 12 -8.68 -2.69 -9.78
C ILE A 12 -8.75 -1.62 -10.86
N LEU A 13 -7.84 -0.64 -10.79
CA LEU A 13 -7.75 0.47 -11.75
C LEU A 13 -6.81 0.14 -12.91
N GLU A 14 -5.74 -0.59 -12.61
CA GLU A 14 -4.70 -0.99 -13.56
C GLU A 14 -4.13 -2.34 -13.12
N TYR A 15 -3.81 -3.18 -14.10
CA TYR A 15 -3.23 -4.50 -13.87
C TYR A 15 -2.37 -4.92 -15.06
N ASP A 16 -1.07 -5.06 -14.82
CA ASP A 16 -0.08 -5.56 -15.76
C ASP A 16 0.87 -6.51 -15.03
N GLU A 17 0.59 -7.81 -15.10
CA GLU A 17 1.35 -8.82 -14.35
C GLU A 17 2.75 -9.03 -14.96
N PRO A 18 3.81 -9.18 -14.13
CA PRO A 18 3.86 -9.06 -12.66
C PRO A 18 4.17 -7.65 -12.16
N TYR A 19 4.25 -6.66 -13.04
CA TYR A 19 4.93 -5.39 -12.79
C TYR A 19 4.06 -4.34 -12.10
N ILE A 20 2.78 -4.23 -12.44
CA ILE A 20 1.93 -3.13 -11.97
C ILE A 20 0.58 -3.64 -11.50
N VAL A 21 0.15 -3.16 -10.34
CA VAL A 21 -1.26 -3.20 -9.93
C VAL A 21 -1.63 -1.89 -9.23
N SER A 22 -2.74 -1.30 -9.68
CA SER A 22 -3.33 -0.12 -9.05
C SER A 22 -4.71 -0.48 -8.51
N VAL A 23 -4.95 -0.18 -7.24
CA VAL A 23 -6.26 -0.39 -6.59
C VAL A 23 -6.82 0.93 -6.07
N GLY A 24 -8.10 1.15 -6.32
CA GLY A 24 -8.87 2.32 -5.93
C GLY A 24 -9.92 1.97 -4.91
N CYS A 25 -10.24 2.90 -4.01
CA CYS A 25 -11.30 2.68 -3.04
C CYS A 25 -11.96 4.01 -2.63
N GLU A 26 -13.31 4.03 -2.67
CA GLU A 26 -14.08 5.14 -2.11
C GLU A 26 -14.27 4.96 -0.60
N MET A 27 -13.91 5.99 0.16
CA MET A 27 -14.11 6.06 1.60
C MET A 27 -14.96 7.28 1.97
N LYS A 28 -15.50 7.28 3.20
CA LYS A 28 -16.26 8.43 3.72
C LYS A 28 -15.46 9.75 3.64
N GLN A 29 -14.15 9.66 3.82
CA GLN A 29 -13.22 10.80 3.90
C GLN A 29 -12.78 11.30 2.52
N GLY A 30 -12.93 10.50 1.47
CA GLY A 30 -12.31 10.76 0.17
C GLY A 30 -12.07 9.47 -0.61
N TYR A 31 -11.42 9.63 -1.74
CA TYR A 31 -10.97 8.52 -2.57
C TYR A 31 -9.49 8.24 -2.29
N THR A 32 -9.09 6.96 -2.26
CA THR A 32 -7.68 6.57 -2.17
C THR A 32 -7.34 5.64 -3.31
N ALA A 33 -6.13 5.80 -3.83
CA ALA A 33 -5.54 4.84 -4.76
C ALA A 33 -4.17 4.41 -4.24
N ALA A 34 -3.83 3.15 -4.46
CA ALA A 34 -2.51 2.60 -4.19
C ALA A 34 -2.01 1.86 -5.43
N THR A 35 -0.84 2.26 -5.92
CA THR A 35 -0.16 1.66 -7.07
C THR A 35 1.12 1.00 -6.62
N TYR A 36 1.22 -0.30 -6.88
CA TYR A 36 2.39 -1.12 -6.62
C TYR A 36 3.10 -1.34 -7.94
N MET A 37 4.39 -1.02 -7.99
CA MET A 37 5.24 -1.20 -9.17
C MET A 37 6.47 -2.03 -8.80
N LEU A 38 6.70 -3.10 -9.54
CA LEU A 38 7.87 -3.95 -9.42
C LEU A 38 8.85 -3.67 -10.56
N GLU A 39 10.11 -3.52 -10.21
CA GLU A 39 11.21 -3.35 -11.16
C GLU A 39 12.32 -4.35 -10.81
N GLU A 40 13.01 -4.86 -11.84
CA GLU A 40 14.22 -5.64 -11.64
C GLU A 40 15.34 -4.71 -11.15
N ASP A 41 16.05 -5.15 -10.11
CA ASP A 41 17.21 -4.47 -9.54
C ASP A 41 18.39 -5.45 -9.48
N GLU A 42 19.63 -4.95 -9.43
CA GLU A 42 20.85 -5.79 -9.44
C GLU A 42 20.86 -6.83 -8.30
N GLU A 43 20.21 -6.51 -7.18
CA GLU A 43 20.12 -7.36 -5.99
C GLU A 43 18.78 -8.13 -5.89
N GLY A 44 17.82 -7.90 -6.78
CA GLY A 44 16.52 -8.57 -6.75
C GLY A 44 15.38 -7.79 -7.39
N THR A 45 14.36 -7.46 -6.60
CA THR A 45 13.16 -6.74 -7.08
C THR A 45 12.95 -5.50 -6.22
N SER A 46 12.92 -4.34 -6.85
CA SER A 46 12.49 -3.09 -6.21
C SER A 46 10.97 -3.01 -6.23
N LEU A 47 10.37 -2.69 -5.08
CA LEU A 47 8.95 -2.40 -4.95
C LEU A 47 8.77 -0.92 -4.66
N THR A 48 8.10 -0.22 -5.57
CA THR A 48 7.62 1.15 -5.34
C THR A 48 6.13 1.13 -5.03
N LEU A 49 5.75 1.75 -3.91
CA LEU A 49 4.35 1.97 -3.53
C LEU A 49 4.05 3.48 -3.61
N ILE A 50 3.12 3.83 -4.50
CA ILE A 50 2.56 5.18 -4.60
C ILE A 50 1.17 5.15 -3.98
N VAL A 51 0.92 6.04 -3.00
CA VAL A 51 -0.39 6.19 -2.37
C VAL A 51 -0.90 7.59 -2.61
N GLU A 52 -2.08 7.67 -3.21
CA GLU A 52 -2.78 8.91 -3.50
C GLU A 52 -4.05 9.00 -2.67
N PHE A 53 -4.37 10.20 -2.20
CA PHE A 53 -5.59 10.46 -1.44
C PHE A 53 -6.22 11.78 -1.86
N GLU A 54 -7.46 11.71 -2.33
CA GLU A 54 -8.28 12.86 -2.67
C GLU A 54 -9.35 13.09 -1.60
N PRO A 55 -9.23 14.14 -0.76
CA PRO A 55 -10.18 14.41 0.31
C PRO A 55 -11.52 14.93 -0.24
N LYS A 56 -12.64 14.39 0.28
CA LYS A 56 -14.01 14.74 -0.16
C LYS A 56 -14.43 16.18 0.16
N ASN A 57 -13.79 16.81 1.16
CA ASN A 57 -14.10 18.19 1.55
C ASN A 57 -12.93 18.88 2.27
N PHE A 58 -13.10 20.18 2.51
CA PHE A 58 -12.07 21.03 3.13
C PHE A 58 -11.65 20.57 4.53
N LEU A 59 -12.59 20.04 5.34
CA LEU A 59 -12.28 19.52 6.67
C LEU A 59 -11.30 18.34 6.57
N TYR A 60 -11.57 17.36 5.70
CA TYR A 60 -10.67 16.23 5.50
C TYR A 60 -9.33 16.64 4.87
N LYS A 61 -9.32 17.69 4.03
CA LYS A 61 -8.07 18.27 3.52
C LYS A 61 -7.19 18.85 4.63
N ILE A 62 -7.78 19.55 5.60
CA ILE A 62 -7.05 20.04 6.78
C ILE A 62 -6.53 18.86 7.60
N MET A 63 -7.39 17.88 7.89
CA MET A 63 -7.01 16.70 8.65
C MET A 63 -5.83 15.96 7.99
N TYR A 64 -5.91 15.71 6.68
CA TYR A 64 -4.84 15.05 5.93
C TYR A 64 -3.52 15.83 6.00
N LYS A 65 -3.54 17.16 5.92
CA LYS A 65 -2.32 17.96 6.08
C LYS A 65 -1.70 17.83 7.48
N LEU A 66 -2.52 17.66 8.51
CA LEU A 66 -2.05 17.50 9.89
C LEU A 66 -1.55 16.07 10.18
N THR A 67 -2.15 15.07 9.54
CA THR A 67 -1.90 13.64 9.84
C THR A 67 -1.19 12.89 8.72
N GLY A 68 -0.88 13.53 7.59
CA GLY A 68 -0.28 12.89 6.42
C GLY A 68 1.13 12.36 6.67
N TRP A 69 1.84 12.85 7.67
CA TRP A 69 3.11 12.24 8.08
C TRP A 69 2.90 10.85 8.71
N MET A 70 1.75 10.57 9.36
CA MET A 70 1.57 9.30 10.06
C MET A 70 1.30 8.16 9.09
N THR A 71 0.64 8.47 7.98
CA THR A 71 0.33 7.47 6.94
C THR A 71 1.60 6.84 6.39
N ARG A 72 2.67 7.64 6.22
CA ARG A 72 3.99 7.11 5.86
C ARG A 72 4.49 6.06 6.84
N GLY A 73 4.39 6.31 8.14
CA GLY A 73 4.83 5.34 9.17
C GLY A 73 4.03 4.05 9.15
N ILE A 74 2.72 4.13 8.87
CA ILE A 74 1.86 2.95 8.73
C ILE A 74 2.30 2.12 7.52
N TYR A 75 2.41 2.73 6.34
CA TYR A 75 2.79 2.02 5.12
C TYR A 75 4.22 1.47 5.18
N MET A 76 5.17 2.18 5.80
CA MET A 76 6.52 1.65 6.00
C MET A 76 6.51 0.37 6.82
N GLY A 77 5.74 0.31 7.92
CA GLY A 77 5.62 -0.90 8.72
C GLY A 77 4.93 -2.06 7.99
N GLU A 78 4.03 -1.78 7.05
CA GLU A 78 3.44 -2.79 6.17
C GLU A 78 4.47 -3.32 5.16
N MET A 79 5.30 -2.44 4.57
CA MET A 79 6.35 -2.83 3.62
C MET A 79 7.46 -3.64 4.30
N GLU A 80 7.88 -3.29 5.51
CA GLU A 80 8.85 -4.07 6.30
C GLU A 80 8.35 -5.50 6.56
N ARG A 81 7.05 -5.64 6.88
CA ARG A 81 6.42 -6.96 7.07
C ARG A 81 6.31 -7.75 5.78
N LEU A 82 6.01 -7.08 4.67
CA LEU A 82 5.98 -7.69 3.36
C LEU A 82 7.36 -8.23 2.97
N ALA A 83 8.42 -7.43 3.13
CA ALA A 83 9.80 -7.84 2.88
C ALA A 83 10.17 -9.07 3.70
N ALA A 84 9.91 -9.06 5.01
CA ALA A 84 10.18 -10.21 5.88
C ALA A 84 9.42 -11.49 5.47
N CYS A 85 8.18 -11.35 4.97
CA CYS A 85 7.39 -12.48 4.47
C CYS A 85 8.01 -13.06 3.19
N VAL A 86 8.40 -12.21 2.25
CA VAL A 86 9.04 -12.61 0.99
C VAL A 86 10.36 -13.32 1.27
N ASP A 87 11.20 -12.77 2.16
CA ASP A 87 12.48 -13.36 2.55
C ASP A 87 12.33 -14.75 3.18
N ALA A 88 11.32 -14.91 4.06
CA ALA A 88 11.02 -16.19 4.69
C ALA A 88 10.61 -17.25 3.66
N VAL A 89 9.75 -16.89 2.70
CA VAL A 89 9.31 -17.79 1.62
C VAL A 89 10.47 -18.14 0.70
N TYR A 90 11.30 -17.17 0.34
CA TYR A 90 12.48 -17.39 -0.52
C TYR A 90 13.50 -18.32 0.15
N SER A 91 13.78 -18.10 1.44
CA SER A 91 14.71 -18.93 2.22
C SER A 91 14.25 -20.37 2.36
N GLN A 92 12.94 -20.60 2.53
CA GLN A 92 12.37 -21.96 2.54
C GLN A 92 12.54 -22.66 1.18
N LYS A 93 12.42 -21.93 0.07
CA LYS A 93 12.62 -22.49 -1.28
C LYS A 93 14.08 -22.82 -1.59
N LYS A 94 15.06 -22.11 -1.02
CA LYS A 94 16.50 -22.39 -1.20
C LYS A 94 17.01 -23.57 -0.38
N GLY A 95 16.31 -23.95 0.69
CA GLY A 95 16.65 -25.08 1.56
C GLY A 95 16.11 -26.44 1.12
N LEU A 96 15.36 -26.48 0.01
CA LEU A 96 14.92 -27.67 -0.72
C LEU A 96 15.75 -27.85 -1.99
#